data_AF-A0A9N8WXX8-F1
#
_entry.id   AF-A0A9N8WXX8-F1
#
_cell.length_a   1.000
_cell.length_b   1.000
_cell.length_c   1.000
_cell.angle_alpha   90.00
_cell.angle_beta   90.00
_cell.angle_gamma   90.00
#
_symmetry.space_group_name_H-M   'P 1'
#
loop_
_entity.id
_entity.type
_entity.pdbx_description
1 polymer ?
#
loop_
_entity_poly.entity_id
_entity_poly.type
_entity_poly.pdbx_seq_one_letter_code
_entity_poly.pdbx_strand_id
1 'polypeptide(L)'
;MRSYSKQHIIKTFYIDLADLLMLKLGFGRVVEESSRNSCSFIVEDSLNINKLCDIFKQFPLHTSKKLDFISFNEVVIIKAKNKVLSETDIAKIISIKNSMNSKREVFTYDTSKSQIIINPN
;
A
#
# COMPACT_ATOMS: atom_id res chain seq x y z
N MET A 1 30.27 -21.36 0.07
CA MET A 1 29.09 -22.13 -0.38
C MET A 1 27.83 -22.02 0.52
N ARG A 2 27.92 -21.70 1.82
CA ARG A 2 26.73 -21.59 2.72
C ARG A 2 25.86 -20.32 2.58
N SER A 3 26.35 -19.27 1.91
CA SER A 3 25.64 -17.97 1.80
C SER A 3 24.55 -17.97 0.71
N TYR A 4 24.78 -18.68 -0.40
CA TYR A 4 23.87 -18.71 -1.54
C TYR A 4 22.55 -19.45 -1.25
N SER A 5 22.57 -20.52 -0.43
CA SER A 5 21.35 -21.28 -0.14
C SER A 5 20.35 -20.52 0.73
N LYS A 6 20.83 -19.72 1.71
CA LYS A 6 19.95 -18.92 2.56
C LYS A 6 19.27 -17.78 1.80
N GLN A 7 19.99 -17.11 0.91
CA GLN A 7 19.44 -16.01 0.11
C GLN A 7 18.38 -16.50 -0.87
N HIS A 8 18.58 -17.69 -1.44
CA HIS A 8 17.62 -18.33 -2.34
C HIS A 8 16.32 -18.71 -1.62
N ILE A 9 16.41 -19.34 -0.44
CA ILE A 9 15.22 -19.71 0.37
C ILE A 9 14.39 -18.48 0.76
N ILE A 10 15.06 -17.40 1.18
CA ILE A 10 14.37 -16.15 1.55
C ILE A 10 13.69 -15.51 0.32
N LYS A 11 14.34 -15.56 -0.85
CA LYS A 11 13.75 -15.06 -2.11
C LYS A 11 12.49 -15.81 -2.47
N THR A 12 12.54 -17.15 -2.45
CA THR A 12 11.40 -18.02 -2.75
C THR A 12 10.22 -17.71 -1.82
N PHE A 13 10.47 -17.55 -0.52
CA PHE A 13 9.42 -17.20 0.44
C PHE A 13 8.71 -15.87 0.13
N TYR A 14 9.45 -14.82 -0.25
CA TYR A 14 8.84 -13.53 -0.60
C TYR A 14 8.00 -13.61 -1.88
N ILE A 15 8.45 -14.38 -2.87
CA ILE A 15 7.71 -14.62 -4.11
C ILE A 15 6.42 -15.37 -3.79
N ASP A 16 6.50 -16.47 -3.04
CA ASP A 16 5.33 -17.28 -2.66
C ASP A 16 4.28 -16.43 -1.91
N LEU A 17 4.73 -15.53 -1.04
CA LEU A 17 3.84 -14.60 -0.33
C LEU A 17 3.18 -13.59 -1.28
N ALA A 18 3.94 -13.03 -2.23
CA ALA A 18 3.39 -12.10 -3.22
C ALA A 18 2.40 -12.79 -4.16
N ASP A 19 2.68 -14.03 -4.56
CA ASP A 19 1.78 -14.86 -5.36
C ASP A 19 0.52 -15.22 -4.58
N LEU A 20 0.64 -15.58 -3.29
CA LEU A 20 -0.52 -15.81 -2.42
C LEU A 20 -1.40 -14.55 -2.33
N LEU A 21 -0.79 -13.36 -2.19
CA LEU A 21 -1.53 -12.10 -2.16
C LEU A 21 -2.27 -11.86 -3.48
N MET A 22 -1.59 -12.02 -4.62
CA MET A 22 -2.19 -11.90 -5.95
C MET A 22 -3.37 -12.87 -6.11
N LEU A 23 -3.21 -14.13 -5.70
CA LEU A 23 -4.26 -15.16 -5.75
C LEU A 23 -5.45 -14.81 -4.85
N LYS A 24 -5.20 -14.28 -3.63
CA LYS A 24 -6.27 -13.91 -2.69
C LYS A 24 -7.04 -12.68 -3.14
N LEU A 25 -6.37 -11.70 -3.73
CA LEU A 25 -7.01 -10.48 -4.23
C LEU A 25 -7.67 -10.70 -5.60
N GLY A 26 -7.17 -11.67 -6.39
CA GLY A 26 -7.66 -11.96 -7.73
C GLY A 26 -7.27 -10.90 -8.78
N PHE A 27 -6.30 -10.04 -8.46
CA PHE A 27 -5.79 -8.99 -9.35
C PHE A 27 -4.36 -8.58 -9.00
N GLY A 28 -3.76 -7.77 -9.87
CA GLY A 28 -2.36 -7.36 -9.80
C GLY A 28 -1.42 -8.36 -10.45
N ARG A 29 -0.12 -8.09 -10.36
CA ARG A 29 0.93 -8.96 -10.88
C ARG A 29 2.13 -8.97 -9.95
N VAL A 30 2.84 -10.09 -9.91
CA VAL A 30 4.12 -10.21 -9.22
C VAL A 30 5.25 -10.06 -10.23
N VAL A 31 6.25 -9.24 -9.91
CA VAL A 31 7.47 -9.09 -10.71
C VAL A 31 8.66 -9.39 -9.83
N GLU A 32 9.50 -10.31 -10.29
CA GLU A 32 10.77 -10.63 -9.65
C GLU A 32 11.84 -9.60 -10.01
N GLU A 33 12.59 -9.18 -9.00
CA GLU A 33 13.72 -8.26 -9.14
C GLU A 33 15.00 -9.02 -8.83
N SER A 34 15.52 -9.71 -9.85
CA SER A 34 16.68 -10.60 -9.74
C SER A 34 17.92 -9.92 -9.15
N SER A 35 18.11 -8.63 -9.43
CA SER A 35 19.24 -7.84 -8.94
C SER A 35 19.15 -7.48 -7.44
N ARG A 36 17.94 -7.46 -6.88
CA ARG A 36 17.68 -7.05 -5.48
C ARG A 36 17.27 -8.20 -4.57
N ASN A 37 17.22 -9.41 -5.10
CA ASN A 37 16.72 -10.59 -4.38
C ASN A 37 15.34 -10.34 -3.75
N SER A 38 14.47 -9.66 -4.47
CA SER A 38 13.14 -9.23 -4.02
C SER A 38 12.09 -9.48 -5.10
N CYS A 39 10.83 -9.28 -4.75
CA CYS A 39 9.73 -9.22 -5.69
C CYS A 39 8.81 -8.04 -5.35
N SER A 40 8.05 -7.59 -6.33
CA SER A 40 7.06 -6.53 -6.18
C SER A 40 5.69 -7.04 -6.61
N PHE A 41 4.70 -6.96 -5.72
CA PHE A 41 3.30 -7.04 -6.09
C PHE A 41 2.82 -5.66 -6.55
N ILE A 42 2.31 -5.56 -7.77
CA ILE A 42 2.02 -4.28 -8.43
C ILE A 42 0.60 -4.28 -8.99
N VAL A 43 -0.10 -3.16 -8.76
CA VAL A 43 -1.44 -2.86 -9.28
C VAL A 43 -1.38 -1.48 -9.93
N GLU A 44 -1.60 -1.41 -11.25
CA GLU A 44 -1.41 -0.20 -12.05
C GLU A 44 -2.63 0.21 -12.87
N ASP A 45 -3.51 -0.75 -13.20
CA ASP A 45 -4.73 -0.46 -13.93
C ASP A 45 -5.78 0.20 -13.03
N SER A 46 -6.56 1.12 -13.61
CA SER A 46 -7.53 1.92 -12.86
C SER A 46 -8.61 1.08 -12.20
N LEU A 47 -9.04 -0.03 -12.82
CA LEU A 47 -10.08 -0.89 -12.28
C LEU A 47 -9.63 -1.55 -10.97
N ASN A 48 -8.46 -2.17 -10.98
CA ASN A 48 -7.95 -2.86 -9.80
C ASN A 48 -7.40 -1.89 -8.74
N ILE A 49 -6.92 -0.71 -9.13
CA ILE A 49 -6.64 0.38 -8.18
C ILE A 49 -7.91 0.77 -7.40
N ASN A 50 -9.07 0.90 -8.06
CA ASN A 50 -10.32 1.20 -7.37
C ASN A 50 -10.72 0.10 -6.38
N LYS A 51 -10.62 -1.18 -6.78
CA LYS A 51 -10.85 -2.31 -5.86
C LYS A 51 -9.92 -2.28 -4.65
N LEU A 52 -8.64 -1.97 -4.86
CA LEU A 52 -7.67 -1.85 -3.78
C LEU A 52 -8.02 -0.70 -2.83
N CYS A 53 -8.48 0.43 -3.36
CA CYS A 53 -8.97 1.54 -2.56
C CYS A 53 -10.19 1.14 -1.71
N ASP A 54 -11.12 0.35 -2.25
CA ASP A 54 -12.29 -0.10 -1.50
C ASP A 54 -11.92 -1.03 -0.34
N ILE A 55 -10.94 -1.91 -0.54
CA ILE A 55 -10.37 -2.74 0.54
C ILE A 55 -9.82 -1.86 1.67
N PHE A 56 -9.01 -0.84 1.35
CA PHE A 56 -8.43 0.03 2.39
C PHE A 56 -9.43 1.01 3.02
N LYS A 57 -10.59 1.25 2.40
CA LYS A 57 -11.71 1.95 3.05
C LYS A 57 -12.43 1.02 4.04
N GLN A 58 -12.63 -0.24 3.66
CA GLN A 58 -13.30 -1.24 4.50
C GLN A 58 -12.42 -1.71 5.67
N PHE A 59 -11.10 -1.81 5.44
CA PHE A 59 -10.09 -2.24 6.40
C PHE A 59 -9.01 -1.15 6.51
N PRO A 60 -9.25 -0.10 7.31
CA PRO A 60 -8.37 1.06 7.37
C PRO A 60 -6.96 0.72 7.87
N LEU A 61 -5.97 1.38 7.27
CA LEU A 61 -4.59 1.34 7.78
C LEU A 61 -4.50 2.08 9.11
N HIS A 62 -3.73 1.56 10.06
CA HIS A 62 -3.56 2.15 11.40
C HIS A 62 -2.22 2.88 11.59
N THR A 63 -1.33 2.84 10.59
CA THR A 63 -0.04 3.53 10.62
C THR A 63 -0.11 4.87 9.88
N SER A 64 1.00 5.61 9.83
CA SER A 64 1.13 6.81 8.99
C SER A 64 0.83 6.57 7.51
N LYS A 65 0.90 5.31 7.04
CA LYS A 65 0.52 4.91 5.69
C LYS A 65 -0.96 5.20 5.38
N LYS A 66 -1.82 5.33 6.41
CA LYS A 66 -3.21 5.81 6.26
C LYS A 66 -3.26 7.17 5.57
N LEU A 67 -2.36 8.08 5.93
CA LEU A 67 -2.31 9.40 5.32
C LEU A 67 -1.91 9.31 3.84
N ASP A 68 -0.97 8.41 3.49
CA ASP A 68 -0.60 8.12 2.09
C ASP A 68 -1.78 7.56 1.31
N PHE A 69 -2.53 6.64 1.91
CA PHE A 69 -3.74 6.11 1.31
C PHE A 69 -4.80 7.20 1.07
N ILE A 70 -5.04 8.10 2.02
CA ILE A 70 -6.02 9.19 1.86
C ILE A 70 -5.63 10.09 0.68
N SER A 71 -4.37 10.54 0.63
CA SER A 71 -3.83 11.33 -0.47
C SER A 71 -3.94 10.59 -1.82
N PHE A 72 -3.58 9.31 -1.85
CA PHE A 72 -3.65 8.48 -3.05
C PHE A 72 -5.09 8.33 -3.54
N ASN A 73 -6.03 8.01 -2.65
CA ASN A 73 -7.44 7.83 -2.97
C ASN A 73 -8.08 9.14 -3.45
N GLU A 74 -7.65 10.30 -2.95
CA GLU A 74 -8.08 11.60 -3.48
C GLU A 74 -7.69 11.77 -4.95
N VAL A 75 -6.45 11.41 -5.33
CA VAL A 75 -6.00 11.45 -6.74
C VAL A 75 -6.80 10.48 -7.60
N VAL A 76 -7.10 9.28 -7.10
CA VAL A 76 -7.95 8.30 -7.80
C VAL A 76 -9.33 8.89 -8.08
N ILE A 77 -9.94 9.58 -7.10
CA ILE A 77 -11.24 10.23 -7.25
C ILE A 77 -11.20 11.36 -8.28
N ILE A 78 -10.16 12.21 -8.27
CA ILE A 78 -9.99 13.29 -9.26
C ILE A 78 -9.93 12.69 -10.67
N LYS A 79 -9.09 11.67 -10.88
CA LYS A 79 -8.95 10.99 -12.17
C LYS A 79 -10.21 10.26 -12.63
N ALA A 80 -11.04 9.77 -11.70
CA ALA A 80 -12.29 9.09 -12.03
C ALA A 80 -13.42 10.06 -12.41
N LYS A 81 -13.47 11.24 -11.78
CA LYS A 81 -14.49 12.27 -12.05
C LYS A 81 -14.24 13.01 -13.36
N ASN A 82 -12.98 13.26 -13.69
CA ASN A 82 -12.61 14.13 -14.80
C ASN A 82 -12.09 13.31 -15.98
N LYS A 83 -12.81 13.33 -17.11
CA LYS A 83 -12.36 12.70 -18.37
C LYS A 83 -11.10 13.35 -18.92
N VAL A 84 -10.95 14.65 -18.70
CA VAL A 84 -9.77 15.46 -19.02
C VAL A 84 -9.44 16.27 -17.79
N LEU A 85 -8.18 16.24 -17.36
CA LEU A 85 -7.72 16.98 -16.18
C LEU A 85 -7.52 18.46 -16.57
N SER A 86 -8.08 19.36 -15.78
CA SER A 86 -7.77 20.79 -15.90
C SER A 86 -6.37 21.09 -15.35
N GLU A 87 -5.85 22.29 -15.65
CA GLU A 87 -4.62 22.78 -15.02
C GLU A 87 -4.73 22.82 -13.49
N THR A 88 -5.92 23.14 -12.96
CA THR A 88 -6.19 23.14 -11.53
C THR A 88 -6.16 21.74 -10.92
N ASP A 89 -6.69 20.73 -11.62
CA ASP A 89 -6.60 19.33 -11.20
C ASP A 89 -5.16 18.85 -11.20
N ILE A 90 -4.40 19.16 -12.25
CA ILE A 90 -2.99 18.77 -12.38
C ILE A 90 -2.16 19.40 -11.25
N ALA A 91 -2.33 20.70 -11.00
CA ALA A 91 -1.65 21.41 -9.92
C ALA A 91 -1.97 20.78 -8.55
N LYS A 92 -3.24 20.41 -8.34
CA LYS A 92 -3.67 19.72 -7.12
C LYS A 92 -3.04 18.33 -6.97
N ILE A 93 -3.03 17.52 -8.03
CA ILE A 93 -2.39 16.20 -8.03
C ILE A 93 -0.90 16.30 -7.73
N ILE A 94 -0.20 17.28 -8.31
CA ILE A 94 1.23 17.53 -8.05
C ILE A 94 1.45 17.92 -6.58
N SER A 95 0.63 18.82 -6.04
CA SER A 95 0.69 19.21 -4.62
C SER A 95 0.51 18.00 -3.69
N ILE A 96 -0.50 17.16 -3.96
CA ILE A 96 -0.75 15.94 -3.21
C ILE A 96 0.46 15.01 -3.28
N LYS A 97 0.97 14.71 -4.49
CA LYS A 97 2.13 13.83 -4.70
C LYS A 97 3.34 14.31 -3.89
N ASN A 98 3.63 15.60 -3.90
CA ASN A 98 4.80 16.18 -3.21
C ASN A 98 4.70 16.04 -1.69
N SER A 99 3.50 15.88 -1.14
CA SER A 99 3.30 15.65 0.30
C SER A 99 3.40 14.18 0.71
N MET A 100 3.39 13.21 -0.23
CA MET A 100 3.33 11.77 0.06
C MET A 100 4.64 11.18 0.56
N ASN A 101 4.55 10.15 1.40
CA ASN A 101 5.67 9.34 1.93
C ASN A 101 6.78 10.15 2.64
N SER A 102 6.52 11.38 3.09
CA SER A 102 7.53 12.25 3.74
C SER A 102 6.95 12.91 4.99
N LYS A 103 7.66 12.76 6.13
CA LYS A 103 7.34 13.40 7.42
C LYS A 103 5.89 13.25 7.88
N ARG A 104 5.28 12.10 7.58
CA ARG A 104 3.90 11.78 7.97
C ARG A 104 3.93 11.10 9.33
N GLU A 105 3.89 11.89 10.39
CA GLU A 105 3.77 11.38 11.76
C GLU A 105 2.30 11.25 12.14
N VAL A 106 1.92 10.11 12.72
CA VAL A 106 0.66 9.99 13.48
C VAL A 106 1.03 9.47 14.85
N PHE A 107 1.25 10.39 15.79
CA PHE A 107 1.36 10.08 17.21
C PHE A 107 0.13 10.66 17.93
N THR A 108 -0.96 9.90 17.97
CA THR A 108 -2.03 10.13 18.95
C THR A 108 -2.31 8.82 19.68
N TYR A 109 -1.51 8.56 20.71
CA TYR A 109 -1.93 7.65 21.77
C TYR A 109 -2.83 8.45 22.70
N ASP A 110 -4.12 8.16 22.67
CA ASP A 110 -4.99 8.48 23.79
C ASP A 110 -4.62 7.53 24.94
N THR A 111 -3.78 8.01 25.86
CA THR A 111 -3.38 7.27 27.06
C THR A 111 -4.50 7.19 28.10
N SER A 112 -5.66 7.80 27.87
CA SER A 112 -6.78 7.79 28.82
C SER A 112 -7.62 6.51 28.78
N LYS A 113 -7.40 5.61 27.82
CA LYS A 113 -8.11 4.32 27.74
C LYS A 113 -7.13 3.17 27.53
N SER A 114 -6.93 2.37 28.57
CA SER A 114 -6.29 1.06 28.46
C SER A 114 -7.08 0.19 27.47
N GLN A 115 -6.46 -0.21 26.35
CA GLN A 115 -7.06 -1.09 25.34
C GLN A 115 -6.69 -2.57 25.49
N ILE A 116 -6.03 -2.95 26.58
CA ILE A 116 -5.69 -4.34 26.87
C ILE A 116 -6.33 -4.72 28.20
N ILE A 117 -7.51 -5.33 28.13
CA ILE A 117 -8.00 -6.17 29.23
C ILE A 117 -7.36 -7.53 29.00
N ILE A 118 -6.26 -7.81 29.70
CA ILE A 118 -5.77 -9.18 29.83
C ILE A 118 -6.76 -9.87 30.75
N ASN A 119 -7.60 -10.75 30.22
CA ASN A 119 -8.34 -11.68 31.07
C ASN A 119 -7.32 -12.70 31.59
N PRO A 120 -7.02 -12.74 32.90
CA PRO A 120 -6.25 -13.83 33.44
C PRO A 120 -7.15 -15.06 33.40
N ASN A 121 -6.77 -16.04 32.57
CA ASN A 121 -7.21 -17.42 32.79
C ASN A 121 -6.55 -17.95 34.06
#